data_AF-A0A7C1BSQ9-F1
#
_entry.id   AF-A0A7C1BSQ9-F1
#
_cell.length_a   1.000
_cell.length_b   1.000
_cell.length_c   1.000
_cell.angle_alpha   90.00
_cell.angle_beta   90.00
_cell.angle_gamma   90.00
#
_symmetry.space_group_name_H-M   'P 1'
#
loop_
_entity.id
_entity.type
_entity.pdbx_description
1 polymer ?
#
loop_
_entity_poly.entity_id
_entity_poly.type
_entity_poly.pdbx_seq_one_letter_code
_entity_poly.pdbx_strand_id
1 'polypeptide(L)'
;MSKQPNIMKDTYIALKDDLIAINESLSSLLTSIQERPDIADERFDNWHKACIDINRQITEDIIRVAVIGTVKSGKSTFVNSLFKGDYVKRGAGIVTSIVTRIRTGNKLNAVLFFKSWDEVNADIEQALVMFPSWENQSDNKPFDIRRAMDRQSLQIGLNGLSNDLLFTEGTRNANSLLLSLYLKGYD
;
A
#
# COMPACT_ATOMS: atom_id res chain seq x y z
N MET A 1 39.29 -10.68 -20.95
CA MET A 1 37.99 -9.98 -21.03
C MET A 1 37.85 -9.11 -19.80
N SER A 2 38.09 -7.81 -19.96
CA SER A 2 38.04 -6.80 -18.91
C SER A 2 36.61 -6.62 -18.41
N LYS A 3 36.39 -6.79 -17.11
CA LYS A 3 35.18 -6.34 -16.44
C LYS A 3 35.23 -4.81 -16.43
N GLN A 4 34.44 -4.15 -17.28
CA GLN A 4 34.12 -2.74 -17.05
C GLN A 4 33.41 -2.66 -15.70
N PRO A 5 33.93 -1.92 -14.70
CA PRO A 5 33.21 -1.66 -13.47
C PRO A 5 31.92 -0.91 -13.81
N ASN A 6 30.84 -1.23 -13.09
CA ASN A 6 29.49 -0.83 -13.44
C ASN A 6 29.25 0.64 -13.06
N ILE A 7 29.72 1.55 -13.92
CA ILE A 7 29.77 3.01 -13.73
C ILE A 7 28.48 3.56 -13.11
N MET A 8 27.30 3.11 -13.54
CA MET A 8 26.01 3.57 -13.00
C MET A 8 25.81 3.23 -11.52
N LYS A 9 26.31 2.07 -11.07
CA LYS A 9 26.20 1.66 -9.66
C LYS A 9 27.10 2.51 -8.78
N ASP A 10 28.29 2.84 -9.28
CA ASP A 10 29.27 3.65 -8.58
C ASP A 10 28.81 5.12 -8.50
N THR A 11 28.19 5.65 -9.57
CA THR A 11 27.57 6.99 -9.54
C THR A 11 26.38 7.07 -8.60
N TYR A 12 25.52 6.04 -8.55
CA TYR A 12 24.40 5.99 -7.63
C TYR A 12 24.87 5.99 -6.16
N ILE A 13 25.87 5.18 -5.83
CA ILE A 13 26.42 5.10 -4.48
C ILE A 13 27.05 6.44 -4.09
N ALA A 14 27.86 7.04 -4.97
CA ALA A 14 28.47 8.34 -4.70
C ALA A 14 27.44 9.45 -4.46
N LEU A 15 26.42 9.57 -5.32
CA LEU A 15 25.34 10.54 -5.15
C LEU A 15 24.55 10.31 -3.86
N LYS A 16 24.33 9.05 -3.48
CA LYS A 16 23.64 8.70 -2.25
C LYS A 16 24.46 9.14 -1.03
N ASP A 17 25.75 8.85 -1.00
CA ASP A 17 26.65 9.20 0.09
C ASP A 17 26.75 10.73 0.25
N ASP A 18 26.83 11.47 -0.86
CA ASP A 18 26.81 12.94 -0.86
C ASP A 18 25.51 13.49 -0.27
N LEU A 19 24.36 12.90 -0.63
CA LEU A 19 23.05 13.34 -0.14
C LEU A 19 22.88 13.07 1.36
N ILE A 20 23.40 11.94 1.85
CA ILE A 20 23.46 11.63 3.28
C ILE A 20 24.33 12.68 4.01
N ALA A 21 25.52 12.96 3.50
CA ALA A 21 26.44 13.92 4.11
C ALA A 21 25.84 15.34 4.20
N ILE A 22 25.15 15.78 3.14
CA ILE A 22 24.43 17.06 3.13
C ILE A 22 23.33 17.08 4.18
N ASN A 23 22.54 16.01 4.27
CA ASN A 23 21.42 15.92 5.21
C ASN A 23 21.89 15.84 6.68
N GLU A 24 22.98 15.14 6.96
CA GLU A 24 23.62 15.12 8.28
C GLU A 24 24.17 16.49 8.67
N SER A 25 24.82 17.18 7.72
CA SER A 25 25.32 18.54 7.93
C SER A 25 24.17 19.50 8.23
N LEU A 26 23.08 19.45 7.46
CA LEU A 26 21.90 20.28 7.69
C LEU A 26 21.23 19.97 9.04
N SER A 27 21.13 18.69 9.41
CA SER A 27 20.60 18.27 10.71
C SER A 27 21.42 18.84 11.86
N SER A 28 22.76 18.80 11.77
CA SER A 28 23.65 19.35 12.80
C SER A 28 23.50 20.86 12.99
N LEU A 29 23.30 21.60 11.88
CA LEU A 29 23.04 23.03 11.93
C LEU A 29 21.70 23.33 12.60
N LEU A 30 20.65 22.55 12.29
CA LEU A 30 19.34 22.70 12.91
C LEU A 30 19.38 22.42 14.42
N THR A 31 20.11 21.38 14.86
CA THR A 31 20.32 21.10 16.28
C THR A 31 21.05 22.25 16.98
N SER A 32 22.08 22.81 16.34
CA SER A 32 22.83 23.96 16.89
C SER A 32 21.96 25.22 17.04
N ILE A 33 20.93 25.38 16.20
CA ILE A 33 19.97 26.49 16.28
C ILE A 33 18.94 26.23 17.39
N GLN A 34 18.48 24.99 17.57
CA GLN A 34 17.56 24.61 18.65
C GLN A 34 18.18 24.80 20.04
N GLU A 35 19.50 24.68 20.18
CA GLU A 35 20.24 24.97 21.42
C GLU A 35 20.24 26.47 21.80
N ARG A 36 19.72 27.35 20.93
CA ARG A 36 19.60 28.79 21.17
C ARG A 36 18.12 29.18 21.32
N PRO A 37 17.61 29.32 22.56
CA PRO A 37 16.21 29.65 22.84
C PRO A 37 15.75 30.97 22.21
N ASP A 38 16.68 31.88 21.94
CA ASP A 38 16.42 33.19 21.32
C ASP A 38 16.01 33.09 19.84
N ILE A 39 16.19 31.93 19.20
CA ILE A 39 16.00 31.70 17.76
C ILE A 39 15.06 30.50 17.49
N ALA A 40 14.88 29.61 18.47
CA ALA A 40 14.06 28.41 18.35
C ALA A 40 12.58 28.76 18.07
N ASP A 41 12.12 28.38 16.87
CA ASP A 41 10.74 28.50 16.36
C ASP A 41 10.27 27.08 15.98
N GLU A 42 8.97 26.79 16.13
CA GLU A 42 8.31 25.53 15.78
C GLU A 42 8.59 25.10 14.31
N ARG A 43 8.91 26.08 13.45
CA ARG A 43 9.35 25.83 12.06
C ARG A 43 10.62 24.99 12.00
N PHE A 44 11.58 25.19 12.91
CA PHE A 44 12.84 24.45 12.93
C PHE A 44 12.63 22.98 13.34
N ASP A 45 11.64 22.70 14.19
CA ASP A 45 11.26 21.32 14.55
C ASP A 45 10.72 20.56 13.33
N ASN A 46 9.93 21.22 12.49
CA ASN A 46 9.43 20.63 11.24
C ASN A 46 10.57 20.36 10.25
N TRP A 47 11.55 21.26 10.13
CA TRP A 47 12.74 21.03 9.32
C TRP A 47 13.61 19.88 9.87
N HIS A 48 13.76 19.79 11.19
CA HIS A 48 14.51 18.71 11.82
C HIS A 48 13.83 17.35 11.59
N LYS A 49 12.50 17.27 11.74
CA LYS A 49 11.71 16.08 11.38
C LYS A 49 11.87 15.71 9.91
N ALA A 50 11.81 16.70 9.00
CA ALA A 50 12.02 16.46 7.57
C ALA A 50 13.41 15.87 7.28
N CYS A 51 14.46 16.38 7.92
CA CYS A 51 15.82 15.82 7.78
C CYS A 51 15.92 14.38 8.30
N ILE A 52 15.26 14.04 9.42
CA ILE A 52 15.19 12.67 9.93
C ILE A 52 14.48 11.75 8.93
N ASP A 53 13.34 12.20 8.39
CA ASP A 53 12.56 11.42 7.42
C ASP A 53 13.31 11.21 6.10
N ILE A 54 13.98 12.25 5.60
CA ILE A 54 14.83 12.18 4.41
C ILE A 54 15.97 11.18 4.64
N ASN A 55 16.65 11.26 5.79
CA ASN A 55 17.73 10.32 6.11
C ASN A 55 17.20 8.88 6.05
N ARG A 56 16.12 8.61 6.79
CA ARG A 56 15.48 7.29 6.84
C ARG A 56 15.15 6.77 5.44
N GLN A 57 14.56 7.60 4.58
CA GLN A 57 14.20 7.20 3.21
C GLN A 57 15.42 6.89 2.33
N ILE A 58 16.51 7.66 2.45
CA ILE A 58 17.74 7.44 1.68
C ILE A 58 18.46 6.19 2.18
N THR A 59 18.53 5.99 3.50
CA THR A 59 19.20 4.84 4.11
C THR A 59 18.44 3.53 3.90
N GLU A 60 17.12 3.58 3.66
CA GLU A 60 16.29 2.38 3.46
C GLU A 60 16.77 1.48 2.31
N ASP A 61 17.57 1.98 1.35
CA ASP A 61 18.19 1.20 0.26
C ASP A 61 17.20 0.36 -0.56
N ILE A 62 15.93 0.78 -0.60
CA ILE A 62 14.86 0.04 -1.28
C ILE A 62 14.29 0.88 -2.41
N ILE A 63 14.49 0.40 -3.64
CA ILE A 63 13.76 0.89 -4.81
C ILE A 63 12.44 0.11 -4.89
N ARG A 64 11.31 0.82 -4.83
CA ARG A 64 9.97 0.24 -4.93
C ARG A 64 9.51 0.29 -6.38
N VAL A 65 9.24 -0.87 -6.98
CA VAL A 65 8.73 -1.00 -8.35
C VAL A 65 7.38 -1.72 -8.33
N ALA A 66 6.35 -1.10 -8.90
CA ALA A 66 5.03 -1.71 -9.06
C ALA A 66 4.90 -2.33 -10.46
N VAL A 67 4.48 -3.60 -10.53
CA VAL A 67 4.22 -4.31 -11.80
C VAL A 67 2.71 -4.47 -11.96
N ILE A 68 2.13 -3.70 -12.87
CA ILE A 68 0.68 -3.62 -13.09
C ILE A 68 0.34 -4.14 -14.49
N GLY A 69 -0.82 -4.78 -14.64
CA GLY A 69 -1.29 -5.29 -15.93
C GLY A 69 -2.45 -6.26 -15.79
N THR A 70 -3.12 -6.53 -16.89
CA THR A 70 -4.32 -7.39 -16.95
C THR A 70 -4.03 -8.83 -16.50
N VAL A 71 -5.09 -9.55 -16.13
CA VAL A 71 -4.98 -10.97 -15.74
C VAL A 71 -4.39 -11.78 -16.88
N LYS A 72 -3.46 -12.71 -16.56
CA LYS A 72 -2.71 -13.55 -17.52
C LYS A 72 -1.75 -12.79 -18.48
N SER A 73 -1.45 -11.51 -18.25
CA SER A 73 -0.47 -10.76 -19.07
C SER A 73 1.00 -11.14 -18.87
N GLY A 74 1.31 -12.14 -18.04
CA GLY A 74 2.68 -12.59 -17.80
C GLY A 74 3.46 -11.87 -16.69
N LYS A 75 2.80 -11.08 -15.82
CA LYS A 75 3.46 -10.36 -14.70
C LYS A 75 4.38 -11.24 -13.84
N SER A 76 3.90 -12.38 -13.37
CA SER A 76 4.70 -13.32 -12.56
C SER A 76 5.89 -13.89 -13.35
N THR A 77 5.71 -14.12 -14.66
CA THR A 77 6.80 -14.57 -15.55
C THR A 77 7.87 -13.49 -15.70
N PHE A 78 7.47 -12.23 -15.90
CA PHE A 78 8.39 -11.10 -15.96
C PHE A 78 9.19 -10.96 -14.66
N VAL A 79 8.51 -10.94 -13.51
CA VAL A 79 9.16 -10.83 -12.19
C VAL A 79 10.15 -11.99 -11.95
N ASN A 80 9.77 -13.23 -12.25
CA ASN A 80 10.66 -14.39 -12.11
C ASN A 80 11.88 -14.31 -13.04
N SER A 81 11.70 -13.80 -14.27
CA SER A 81 12.82 -13.58 -15.21
C SER A 81 13.78 -12.51 -14.72
N LEU A 82 13.27 -11.41 -14.15
CA LEU A 82 14.06 -10.32 -13.57
C LEU A 82 14.91 -10.81 -12.40
N PHE A 83 14.34 -11.66 -11.54
CA PHE A 83 15.04 -12.26 -10.40
C PHE A 83 15.80 -13.55 -10.74
N LYS A 84 15.79 -13.98 -11.99
CA LYS A 84 16.45 -15.20 -12.48
C LYS A 84 16.09 -16.46 -11.66
N GLY A 85 14.84 -16.58 -11.24
CA GLY A 85 14.36 -17.71 -10.45
C GLY A 85 12.84 -17.73 -10.32
N ASP A 86 12.29 -18.87 -9.91
CA ASP A 86 10.84 -19.06 -9.76
C ASP A 86 10.38 -18.74 -8.34
N TYR A 87 10.16 -17.46 -8.06
CA TYR A 87 9.75 -16.97 -6.74
C TYR A 87 8.23 -16.74 -6.62
N VAL A 88 7.56 -16.41 -7.73
CA VAL A 88 6.11 -16.23 -7.79
C VAL A 88 5.48 -17.35 -8.62
N LYS A 89 4.35 -17.90 -8.16
CA LYS A 89 3.60 -18.88 -8.96
C LYS A 89 3.14 -18.27 -10.29
N ARG A 90 3.42 -19.00 -11.39
CA ARG A 90 2.93 -18.69 -12.73
C ARG A 90 1.52 -19.26 -12.92
N GLY A 91 0.76 -18.69 -13.85
CA GLY A 91 -0.52 -19.29 -14.27
C GLY A 91 -1.65 -19.23 -13.23
N ALA A 92 -1.50 -18.46 -12.15
CA ALA A 92 -2.46 -18.41 -11.05
C ALA A 92 -3.82 -17.75 -11.39
N GLY A 93 -4.07 -17.30 -12.63
CA GLY A 93 -5.38 -16.74 -13.02
C GLY A 93 -5.81 -15.57 -12.12
N ILE A 94 -7.03 -15.65 -11.56
CA ILE A 94 -7.62 -14.68 -10.61
C ILE A 94 -7.13 -14.94 -9.16
N VAL A 95 -6.40 -16.02 -8.91
CA VAL A 95 -5.94 -16.44 -7.56
C VAL A 95 -4.85 -15.51 -6.99
N THR A 96 -4.15 -14.74 -7.83
CA THR A 96 -3.24 -13.66 -7.38
C THR A 96 -4.00 -12.34 -7.19
N SER A 97 -5.06 -12.34 -6.38
CA SER A 97 -5.77 -11.11 -5.97
C SER A 97 -5.07 -10.38 -4.82
N ILE A 98 -4.06 -11.01 -4.20
CA ILE A 98 -3.31 -10.45 -3.08
C ILE A 98 -2.07 -9.74 -3.59
N VAL A 99 -1.88 -8.48 -3.16
CA VAL A 99 -0.66 -7.72 -3.42
C VAL A 99 0.53 -8.46 -2.82
N THR A 100 1.41 -8.96 -3.69
CA THR A 100 2.61 -9.71 -3.28
C THR A 100 3.82 -8.80 -3.39
N ARG A 101 4.49 -8.54 -2.26
CA ARG A 101 5.75 -7.79 -2.21
C ARG A 101 6.92 -8.77 -2.13
N ILE A 102 7.94 -8.56 -2.96
CA ILE A 102 9.16 -9.37 -2.97
C ILE A 102 10.33 -8.45 -2.65
N ARG A 103 11.19 -8.90 -1.73
CA ARG A 103 12.40 -8.19 -1.34
C ARG A 103 13.54 -9.20 -1.21
N THR A 104 14.76 -8.76 -1.50
CA THR A 104 15.97 -9.51 -1.17
C THR A 104 16.16 -9.62 0.34
N GLY A 105 16.69 -10.75 0.81
CA GLY A 105 16.98 -10.99 2.22
C GLY A 105 17.95 -12.15 2.39
N ASN A 106 18.52 -12.29 3.59
CA ASN A 106 19.53 -13.31 3.88
C ASN A 106 18.97 -14.74 3.94
N LYS A 107 17.66 -14.89 4.10
CA LYS A 107 16.94 -16.17 4.18
C LYS A 107 15.59 -16.03 3.48
N LEU A 108 15.08 -17.15 2.96
CA LEU A 108 13.71 -17.20 2.45
C LEU A 108 12.72 -17.09 3.62
N ASN A 109 11.85 -16.09 3.58
CA ASN A 109 10.73 -15.95 4.50
C ASN A 109 9.49 -15.46 3.76
N ALA A 110 8.32 -15.77 4.32
CA ALA A 110 7.03 -15.26 3.84
C ALA A 110 6.25 -14.72 5.03
N VAL A 111 5.76 -13.49 4.90
CA VAL A 111 4.93 -12.83 5.91
C VAL A 111 3.61 -12.47 5.27
N LEU A 112 2.52 -12.93 5.88
CA LEU A 112 1.16 -12.59 5.47
C LEU A 112 0.68 -11.45 6.36
N PHE A 113 0.33 -10.33 5.74
CA PHE A 113 -0.31 -9.21 6.42
C PHE A 113 -1.81 -9.32 6.19
N PHE A 114 -2.54 -9.50 7.28
CA PHE A 114 -4.00 -9.47 7.28
C PHE A 114 -4.45 -8.11 7.77
N LYS A 115 -5.51 -7.58 7.14
CA LYS A 115 -6.21 -6.42 7.66
C LYS A 115 -6.79 -6.75 9.03
N SER A 116 -6.74 -5.80 9.94
CA SER A 116 -7.51 -5.81 11.17
C SER A 116 -9.00 -5.71 10.86
N TRP A 117 -9.84 -6.08 11.82
CA TRP A 117 -11.30 -5.93 11.68
C TRP A 117 -11.70 -4.46 11.49
N ASP A 118 -10.98 -3.53 12.12
CA ASP A 118 -11.24 -2.10 11.98
C ASP A 118 -10.95 -1.62 10.55
N GLU A 119 -9.85 -2.08 9.93
CA GLU A 119 -9.54 -1.79 8.52
C GLU A 119 -10.57 -2.42 7.56
N VAL A 120 -11.02 -3.65 7.85
CA VAL A 120 -12.06 -4.30 7.03
C VAL A 120 -13.38 -3.54 7.11
N ASN A 121 -13.80 -3.13 8.31
CA ASN A 121 -15.02 -2.36 8.49
C ASN A 121 -14.92 -0.96 7.88
N ALA A 122 -13.77 -0.30 8.00
CA ALA A 122 -13.52 1.01 7.38
C ALA A 122 -13.58 0.96 5.84
N ASP A 123 -13.02 -0.08 5.21
CA ASP A 123 -13.15 -0.30 3.77
C ASP A 123 -14.62 -0.43 3.34
N ILE A 124 -15.41 -1.17 4.14
CA ILE A 124 -16.83 -1.40 3.87
C ILE A 124 -17.60 -0.09 4.02
N GLU A 125 -17.39 0.66 5.10
CA GLU A 125 -18.00 1.97 5.32
C GLU A 125 -17.65 2.95 4.19
N GLN A 126 -16.40 3.01 3.76
CA GLN A 126 -15.98 3.84 2.63
C GLN A 126 -16.68 3.44 1.33
N ALA A 127 -16.81 2.14 1.07
CA ALA A 127 -17.54 1.66 -0.09
C ALA A 127 -19.05 1.98 0.00
N LEU A 128 -19.62 1.96 1.21
CA LEU A 128 -21.02 2.29 1.50
C LEU A 128 -21.39 3.76 1.27
N VAL A 129 -20.44 4.70 1.37
CA VAL A 129 -20.69 6.15 1.13
C VAL A 129 -21.32 6.41 -0.24
N MET A 130 -21.01 5.60 -1.25
CA MET A 130 -21.57 5.75 -2.60
C MET A 130 -22.93 5.05 -2.80
N PHE A 131 -23.50 4.45 -1.75
CA PHE A 131 -24.77 3.73 -1.81
C PHE A 131 -25.91 4.53 -1.17
N PRO A 132 -26.75 5.20 -1.97
CA PRO A 132 -27.76 6.14 -1.48
C PRO A 132 -28.88 5.47 -0.65
N SER A 133 -28.99 4.14 -0.67
CA SER A 133 -30.01 3.36 0.05
C SER A 133 -29.49 2.69 1.33
N TRP A 134 -28.25 2.95 1.75
CA TRP A 134 -27.76 2.47 3.05
C TRP A 134 -28.30 3.33 4.19
N GLU A 135 -29.55 3.10 4.56
CA GLU A 135 -30.02 3.48 5.89
C GLU A 135 -29.44 2.46 6.87
N ASN A 136 -28.53 2.89 7.74
CA ASN A 136 -28.09 2.08 8.89
C ASN A 136 -29.33 1.79 9.75
N GLN A 137 -30.03 0.68 9.48
CA GLN A 137 -31.26 0.28 10.17
C GLN A 137 -31.00 -0.18 11.62
N SER A 138 -29.75 -0.10 12.11
CA SER A 138 -29.34 -0.54 13.44
C SER A 138 -28.84 0.62 14.31
N ASP A 139 -29.77 1.27 15.02
CA ASP A 139 -29.56 1.79 16.38
C ASP A 139 -28.30 2.66 16.64
N ASN A 140 -27.91 3.49 15.65
CA ASN A 140 -26.79 4.43 15.76
C ASN A 140 -25.42 3.75 16.04
N LYS A 141 -25.26 2.46 15.70
CA LYS A 141 -24.01 1.71 15.87
C LYS A 141 -23.24 1.65 14.56
N PRO A 142 -21.89 1.70 14.59
CA PRO A 142 -21.08 1.52 13.40
C PRO A 142 -21.24 0.10 12.85
N PHE A 143 -21.09 -0.02 11.53
CA PHE A 143 -21.20 -1.29 10.83
C PHE A 143 -20.08 -2.24 11.29
N ASP A 144 -20.43 -3.51 11.50
CA ASP A 144 -19.44 -4.54 11.83
C ASP A 144 -19.72 -5.83 11.07
N ILE A 145 -18.84 -6.17 10.13
CA ILE A 145 -18.97 -7.36 9.27
C ILE A 145 -19.05 -8.67 10.07
N ARG A 146 -18.58 -8.67 11.32
CA ARG A 146 -18.66 -9.86 12.19
C ARG A 146 -20.08 -10.13 12.68
N ARG A 147 -20.97 -9.13 12.68
CA ARG A 147 -22.36 -9.26 13.10
C ARG A 147 -23.22 -9.80 11.95
N ALA A 148 -23.96 -10.89 12.22
CA ALA A 148 -24.80 -11.52 11.22
C ALA A 148 -25.91 -10.60 10.68
N MET A 149 -26.49 -9.76 11.55
CA MET A 149 -27.51 -8.78 11.17
C MET A 149 -26.95 -7.77 10.15
N ASP A 150 -25.78 -7.19 10.44
CA ASP A 150 -25.13 -6.22 9.56
C ASP A 150 -24.80 -6.85 8.18
N ARG A 151 -24.34 -8.11 8.17
CA ARG A 151 -24.14 -8.87 6.92
C ARG A 151 -25.42 -9.09 6.13
N GLN A 152 -26.52 -9.44 6.79
CA GLN A 152 -27.82 -9.63 6.14
C GLN A 152 -28.33 -8.32 5.54
N SER A 153 -28.25 -7.22 6.30
CA SER A 153 -28.61 -5.89 5.81
C SER A 153 -27.77 -5.48 4.60
N LEU A 154 -26.45 -5.74 4.63
CA LEU A 154 -25.56 -5.49 3.50
C LEU A 154 -25.93 -6.33 2.27
N GLN A 155 -26.25 -7.61 2.46
CA GLN A 155 -26.67 -8.48 1.38
C GLN A 155 -27.99 -8.02 0.74
N ILE A 156 -28.96 -7.60 1.55
CA ILE A 156 -30.24 -7.04 1.07
C ILE A 156 -30.00 -5.75 0.30
N GLY A 157 -29.19 -4.84 0.86
CA GLY A 157 -28.81 -3.59 0.22
C GLY A 157 -28.16 -3.80 -1.14
N LEU A 158 -27.21 -4.74 -1.24
CA LEU A 158 -26.55 -5.09 -2.50
C LEU A 158 -27.50 -5.72 -3.53
N ASN A 159 -28.43 -6.58 -3.10
CA ASN A 159 -29.40 -7.21 -3.97
C ASN A 159 -30.46 -6.22 -4.49
N GLY A 160 -30.73 -5.15 -3.74
CA GLY A 160 -31.68 -4.09 -4.09
C GLY A 160 -31.13 -3.00 -5.02
N LEU A 161 -29.86 -3.09 -5.43
CA LEU A 161 -29.24 -2.08 -6.29
C LEU A 161 -29.76 -2.13 -7.73
N SER A 162 -30.04 -0.95 -8.29
CA SER A 162 -30.33 -0.81 -9.72
C SER A 162 -29.10 -1.13 -10.57
N ASN A 163 -29.32 -1.58 -11.81
CA ASN A 163 -28.24 -1.91 -12.74
C ASN A 163 -27.25 -0.74 -12.96
N ASP A 164 -27.72 0.51 -12.88
CA ASP A 164 -26.88 1.70 -13.04
C ASP A 164 -25.88 1.91 -11.88
N LEU A 165 -26.15 1.35 -10.70
CA LEU A 165 -25.23 1.35 -9.56
C LEU A 165 -24.32 0.10 -9.54
N LEU A 166 -24.77 -0.98 -10.17
CA LEU A 166 -23.99 -2.22 -10.34
C LEU A 166 -22.97 -2.12 -11.48
N PHE A 167 -23.19 -1.23 -12.46
CA PHE A 167 -22.32 -1.05 -13.60
C PHE A 167 -21.96 0.43 -13.82
N THR A 168 -20.67 0.74 -13.82
CA THR A 168 -20.13 2.05 -14.21
C THR A 168 -19.48 1.88 -15.57
N GLU A 169 -19.96 2.61 -16.58
CA GLU A 169 -19.40 2.61 -17.95
C GLU A 169 -19.23 1.20 -18.56
N GLY A 170 -20.20 0.30 -18.32
CA GLY A 170 -20.16 -1.08 -18.83
C GLY A 170 -19.24 -2.04 -18.08
N THR A 171 -18.63 -1.59 -16.98
CA THR A 171 -17.84 -2.42 -16.06
C THR A 171 -18.54 -2.52 -14.70
N ARG A 172 -18.40 -3.66 -14.01
CA ARG A 172 -19.02 -3.84 -12.69
C ARG A 172 -18.44 -2.81 -11.70
N ASN A 173 -19.30 -2.12 -10.96
CA ASN A 173 -18.89 -1.12 -9.98
C ASN A 173 -17.95 -1.75 -8.94
N ALA A 174 -16.75 -1.17 -8.79
CA ALA A 174 -15.69 -1.69 -7.92
C ALA A 174 -16.13 -1.79 -6.44
N ASN A 175 -16.93 -0.85 -5.95
CA ASN A 175 -17.44 -0.85 -4.59
C ASN A 175 -18.45 -1.99 -4.39
N SER A 176 -19.37 -2.19 -5.34
CA SER A 176 -20.32 -3.30 -5.29
C SER A 176 -19.62 -4.67 -5.31
N LEU A 177 -18.55 -4.78 -6.11
CA LEU A 177 -17.74 -5.99 -6.18
C LEU A 177 -17.01 -6.22 -4.86
N LEU A 178 -16.35 -5.20 -4.31
CA LEU A 178 -15.64 -5.26 -3.04
C LEU A 178 -16.55 -5.74 -1.90
N LEU A 179 -17.72 -5.13 -1.75
CA LEU A 179 -18.69 -5.49 -0.72
C LEU A 179 -19.17 -6.95 -0.87
N SER A 180 -19.45 -7.39 -2.12
CA SER A 180 -19.84 -8.78 -2.38
C SER A 180 -18.71 -9.78 -2.07
N LEU A 181 -17.45 -9.39 -2.27
CA LEU A 181 -16.29 -10.22 -1.93
C LEU A 181 -16.11 -10.34 -0.41
N TYR A 182 -16.36 -9.27 0.35
CA TYR A 182 -16.31 -9.33 1.81
C TYR A 182 -17.41 -10.25 2.39
N LEU A 183 -18.63 -10.18 1.87
CA LEU A 183 -19.71 -11.08 2.28
C LEU A 183 -19.42 -12.54 1.95
N LYS A 184 -18.93 -12.82 0.74
CA LYS A 184 -18.53 -14.17 0.32
C LYS A 184 -17.47 -14.80 1.24
N GLY A 185 -16.68 -14.01 1.94
CA GLY A 185 -15.71 -14.51 2.92
C GLY A 185 -16.34 -15.20 4.14
N TYR A 186 -17.65 -15.11 4.32
CA TYR A 186 -18.41 -15.74 5.41
C TYR A 186 -19.30 -16.92 4.97
N ASP A 187 -19.30 -17.25 3.67
CA ASP A 187 -20.03 -18.39 3.09
C ASP A 187 -19.25 -19.70 3.21
#